data_AF-A0A6I8Q1T9-F1
#
_entry.id   AF-A0A6I8Q1T9-F1
#
_cell.length_a   1.000
_cell.length_b   1.000
_cell.length_c   1.000
_cell.angle_alpha   90.00
_cell.angle_beta   90.00
_cell.angle_gamma   90.00
#
_symmetry.space_group_name_H-M   'P 1'
#
loop_
_entity.id
_entity.type
_entity.pdbx_description
1 polymer ?
#
loop_
_entity_poly.entity_id
_entity_poly.type
_entity_poly.pdbx_seq_one_letter_code
_entity_poly.pdbx_strand_id
1 'polypeptide(L)'
;MFLKCSFEIYELAEYHLNLWLKNWCKKGCSLFCSTDCCSKCCTRRCVCITVGVLLVLLGIALAIVFSVVFALPSQAPETRSCVTSNNYTGFLCDDRITCLLPSQVCNSVNDCGNGEDETSSLCSNLPNNLPGYLIFRCGNPSNWIYSNLKCNEINNCGDCSDESQSYASCPACGSQWWTCTPVLFQYCNCIPISLCQNGVQDCTDWSDEYVCRK
;
A
#
# COMPACT_ATOMS: atom_id res chain seq x y z
N MET A 1 15.15 10.89 16.59
CA MET A 1 16.19 10.00 17.14
C MET A 1 17.08 9.37 16.04
N PHE A 2 16.54 9.01 14.87
CA PHE A 2 17.31 8.35 13.79
C PHE A 2 18.34 9.24 13.05
N LEU A 3 18.10 10.55 12.91
CA LEU A 3 19.09 11.46 12.28
C LEU A 3 20.34 11.72 13.13
N LYS A 4 20.29 11.47 14.44
CA LYS A 4 21.43 11.68 15.35
C LYS A 4 22.41 10.50 15.30
N CYS A 5 21.89 9.29 15.04
CA CYS A 5 22.71 8.08 14.91
C CYS A 5 23.51 8.06 13.59
N SER A 6 22.98 8.62 12.50
CA SER A 6 23.74 8.73 11.24
C SER A 6 24.92 9.70 11.35
N PHE A 7 24.78 10.82 12.07
CA PHE A 7 25.85 11.83 12.16
C PHE A 7 27.04 11.33 13.00
N GLU A 8 26.80 10.58 14.08
CA GLU A 8 27.86 9.97 14.91
C GLU A 8 28.64 8.86 14.18
N ILE A 9 28.01 8.14 13.25
CA ILE A 9 28.68 7.11 12.44
C ILE A 9 29.63 7.75 11.40
N TYR A 10 29.26 8.89 10.82
CA TYR A 10 30.12 9.62 9.88
C TYR A 10 31.36 10.22 10.58
N GLU A 11 31.21 10.81 11.77
CA GLU A 11 32.35 11.36 12.53
C GLU A 11 33.33 10.28 13.03
N LEU A 12 32.83 9.11 13.46
CA LEU A 12 33.67 7.97 13.85
C LEU A 12 34.39 7.34 12.65
N ALA A 13 33.75 7.28 11.49
CA ALA A 13 34.37 6.80 10.25
C ALA A 13 35.50 7.73 9.78
N GLU A 14 35.32 9.05 9.89
CA GLU A 14 36.34 10.03 9.53
C GLU A 14 37.54 10.01 10.49
N TYR A 15 37.31 9.83 11.80
CA TYR A 15 38.38 9.70 12.78
C TYR A 15 39.20 8.41 12.57
N HIS A 16 38.54 7.28 12.31
CA HIS A 16 39.21 6.01 12.03
C HIS A 16 39.91 6.00 10.67
N LEU A 17 39.37 6.64 9.64
CA LEU A 17 40.02 6.77 8.33
C LEU A 17 41.29 7.63 8.43
N ASN A 18 41.25 8.72 9.19
CA ASN A 18 42.42 9.58 9.42
C ASN A 18 43.49 8.93 10.32
N LEU A 19 43.09 8.15 11.33
CA LEU A 19 44.03 7.34 12.13
C LEU A 19 44.66 6.21 11.31
N TRP A 20 43.88 5.59 10.42
CA TRP A 20 44.35 4.55 9.51
C TRP A 20 45.32 5.13 8.48
N LEU A 21 45.01 6.26 7.83
CA LEU A 21 45.89 6.96 6.89
C LEU A 21 47.23 7.40 7.52
N LYS A 22 47.21 7.95 8.75
CA LYS A 22 48.45 8.32 9.48
C LYS A 22 49.28 7.10 9.86
N ASN A 23 48.65 6.00 10.27
CA ASN A 23 49.35 4.75 10.60
C ASN A 23 49.81 3.97 9.36
N TRP A 24 49.12 4.10 8.22
CA TRP A 24 49.52 3.52 6.94
C TRP A 24 50.76 4.22 6.37
N CYS A 25 50.87 5.54 6.52
CA CYS A 25 52.07 6.28 6.14
C CYS A 25 53.29 5.91 7.02
N LYS A 26 53.06 5.52 8.29
CA LYS A 26 54.12 5.13 9.24
C LYS A 26 54.52 3.64 9.14
N LYS A 27 53.57 2.74 8.85
CA LYS A 27 53.80 1.28 8.70
C LYS A 27 54.10 0.85 7.25
N GLY A 28 53.61 1.58 6.25
CA GLY A 28 53.97 1.35 4.84
C GLY A 28 55.42 1.67 4.53
N CYS A 29 56.05 2.54 5.33
CA CYS A 29 57.46 2.88 5.21
C CYS A 29 58.40 1.81 5.82
N SER A 30 57.89 0.90 6.67
CA SER A 30 58.72 -0.11 7.37
C SER A 30 58.69 -1.51 6.76
N LEU A 31 57.75 -1.83 5.88
CA LEU A 31 57.65 -3.18 5.30
C LEU A 31 58.42 -3.36 3.98
N PHE A 32 58.92 -2.28 3.36
CA PHE A 32 59.62 -2.33 2.06
C PHE A 32 60.86 -1.43 1.94
N CYS A 33 61.36 -0.86 3.05
CA CYS A 33 62.63 -0.14 3.07
C CYS A 33 63.57 -0.78 4.10
N SER A 34 64.33 -1.79 3.65
CA SER A 34 65.64 -2.03 4.26
C SER A 34 66.60 -0.94 3.78
N THR A 35 67.38 -0.47 4.73
CA THR A 35 68.51 0.46 4.65
C THR A 35 69.27 0.45 3.32
N ASP A 36 69.56 1.67 2.83
CA ASP A 36 70.38 2.04 1.68
C ASP A 36 69.86 1.72 0.26
N CYS A 37 69.00 2.62 -0.25
CA CYS A 37 69.09 3.01 -1.67
C CYS A 37 68.48 4.40 -1.91
N CYS A 38 69.36 5.31 -2.34
CA CYS A 38 69.06 6.68 -2.71
C CYS A 38 68.47 6.77 -4.13
N SER A 39 67.49 7.66 -4.30
CA SER A 39 67.16 8.43 -5.51
C SER A 39 66.78 7.70 -6.82
N LYS A 40 65.48 7.84 -7.16
CA LYS A 40 64.88 7.92 -8.52
C LYS A 40 64.34 6.66 -9.23
N CYS A 41 64.18 5.50 -8.58
CA CYS A 41 63.49 4.34 -9.22
C CYS A 41 62.29 3.72 -8.47
N CYS A 42 61.91 4.23 -7.28
CA CYS A 42 60.74 3.74 -6.54
C CYS A 42 59.43 4.48 -6.82
N THR A 43 59.45 5.57 -7.59
CA THR A 43 58.28 6.45 -7.75
C THR A 43 57.23 5.86 -8.68
N ARG A 44 57.63 5.28 -9.82
CA ARG A 44 56.67 4.82 -10.84
C ARG A 44 55.89 3.59 -10.41
N ARG A 45 56.53 2.60 -9.76
CA ARG A 45 55.85 1.40 -9.26
C ARG A 45 54.94 1.72 -8.07
N CYS A 46 55.37 2.54 -7.12
CA CYS A 46 54.51 2.97 -6.01
C CYS A 46 53.34 3.84 -6.48
N VAL A 47 53.55 4.73 -7.46
CA VAL A 47 52.45 5.50 -8.09
C VAL A 47 51.50 4.57 -8.85
N CYS A 48 52.00 3.59 -9.60
CA CYS A 48 51.12 2.61 -10.29
C CYS A 48 50.32 1.74 -9.30
N ILE A 49 50.91 1.32 -8.18
CA ILE A 49 50.20 0.55 -7.15
C ILE A 49 49.15 1.40 -6.45
N THR A 50 49.48 2.64 -6.08
CA THR A 50 48.52 3.55 -5.43
C THR A 50 47.37 3.94 -6.35
N VAL A 51 47.65 4.24 -7.63
CA VAL A 51 46.62 4.48 -8.65
C VAL A 51 45.77 3.23 -8.87
N GLY A 52 46.38 2.04 -8.95
CA GLY A 52 45.66 0.77 -9.07
C GLY A 52 44.72 0.51 -7.90
N VAL A 53 45.18 0.74 -6.66
CA VAL A 53 44.35 0.60 -5.45
C VAL A 53 43.20 1.61 -5.45
N LEU A 54 43.44 2.87 -5.82
CA LEU A 54 42.38 3.89 -5.89
C LEU A 54 41.31 3.56 -6.94
N LEU A 55 41.71 3.03 -8.11
CA LEU A 55 40.77 2.59 -9.15
C LEU A 55 39.91 1.40 -8.68
N VAL A 56 40.51 0.46 -7.95
CA VAL A 56 39.78 -0.67 -7.36
C VAL A 56 38.79 -0.19 -6.29
N LEU A 57 39.21 0.73 -5.41
CA LEU A 57 38.33 1.32 -4.40
C LEU A 57 37.17 2.10 -5.01
N LEU A 58 37.42 2.86 -6.09
CA LEU A 58 36.36 3.54 -6.85
C LEU A 58 35.38 2.53 -7.46
N GLY A 59 35.89 1.45 -8.06
CA GLY A 59 35.05 0.39 -8.63
C GLY A 59 34.17 -0.30 -7.57
N ILE A 60 34.73 -0.58 -6.39
CA ILE A 60 33.98 -1.15 -5.26
C ILE A 60 32.91 -0.16 -4.77
N ALA A 61 33.24 1.12 -4.60
CA ALA A 61 32.28 2.14 -4.18
C ALA A 61 31.12 2.27 -5.17
N LEU A 62 31.40 2.28 -6.47
CA LEU A 62 30.37 2.31 -7.51
C LEU A 62 29.51 1.03 -7.50
N ALA A 63 30.11 -0.13 -7.27
CA ALA A 63 29.37 -1.39 -7.14
C ALA A 63 28.46 -1.41 -5.90
N ILE A 64 28.89 -0.81 -4.77
CA ILE A 64 28.09 -0.65 -3.56
C ILE A 64 26.92 0.31 -3.81
N VAL A 65 27.16 1.47 -4.43
CA VAL A 65 26.10 2.42 -4.79
C VAL A 65 25.11 1.78 -5.75
N PHE A 66 25.59 1.06 -6.76
CA PHE A 66 24.76 0.32 -7.69
C PHE A 66 23.94 -0.74 -6.96
N SER A 67 24.55 -1.55 -6.09
CA SER A 67 23.80 -2.54 -5.31
C SER A 67 22.81 -1.91 -4.34
N VAL A 68 23.05 -0.75 -3.72
CA VAL A 68 22.04 -0.06 -2.88
C VAL A 68 20.90 0.50 -3.74
N VAL A 69 21.19 1.08 -4.91
CA VAL A 69 20.18 1.61 -5.83
C VAL A 69 19.32 0.49 -6.44
N PHE A 70 19.91 -0.67 -6.72
CA PHE A 70 19.22 -1.84 -7.29
C PHE A 70 18.67 -2.83 -6.24
N ALA A 71 19.12 -2.76 -4.98
CA ALA A 71 18.59 -3.52 -3.84
C ALA A 71 17.57 -2.73 -3.00
N LEU A 72 17.42 -1.42 -3.25
CA LEU A 72 16.17 -0.74 -2.93
C LEU A 72 15.10 -1.46 -3.75
N PRO A 73 14.16 -2.18 -3.12
CA PRO A 73 13.09 -2.82 -3.85
C PRO A 73 12.44 -1.72 -4.67
N SER A 74 12.45 -1.89 -6.00
CA SER A 74 11.59 -1.10 -6.85
C SER A 74 10.20 -1.24 -6.24
N GLN A 75 9.57 -0.13 -5.84
CA GLN A 75 8.14 -0.12 -5.65
C GLN A 75 7.54 -0.30 -7.05
N ALA A 76 7.65 -1.52 -7.59
CA ALA A 76 6.59 -2.02 -8.43
C ALA A 76 5.30 -1.82 -7.64
N PRO A 77 4.19 -1.43 -8.28
CA PRO A 77 2.91 -1.45 -7.63
C PRO A 77 2.63 -2.91 -7.28
N GLU A 78 3.09 -3.37 -6.11
CA GLU A 78 2.63 -4.62 -5.53
C GLU A 78 1.14 -4.42 -5.40
N THR A 79 0.39 -5.20 -6.16
CA THR A 79 -1.06 -5.20 -6.14
C THR A 79 -1.46 -5.51 -4.70
N ARG A 80 -1.79 -4.46 -3.92
CA ARG A 80 -2.29 -4.53 -2.54
C ARG A 80 -3.69 -5.16 -2.47
N SER A 81 -3.97 -6.15 -3.30
CA SER A 81 -5.24 -6.86 -3.36
C SER A 81 -5.17 -8.14 -2.52
N CYS A 82 -6.20 -8.37 -1.72
CA CYS A 82 -6.41 -9.62 -1.00
C CYS A 82 -7.87 -10.05 -1.08
N VAL A 83 -8.20 -11.23 -0.54
CA VAL A 83 -9.57 -11.69 -0.37
C VAL A 83 -9.85 -11.76 1.13
N THR A 84 -10.89 -11.06 1.57
CA THR A 84 -11.33 -11.05 2.96
C THR A 84 -12.00 -12.37 3.34
N SER A 85 -12.25 -12.60 4.64
CA SER A 85 -12.97 -13.79 5.13
C SER A 85 -14.37 -13.97 4.51
N ASN A 86 -15.00 -12.86 4.13
CA ASN A 86 -16.34 -12.83 3.55
C ASN A 86 -16.33 -12.88 2.01
N ASN A 87 -15.20 -13.28 1.40
CA ASN A 87 -15.03 -13.42 -0.05
C ASN A 87 -15.15 -12.11 -0.85
N TYR A 88 -14.96 -10.96 -0.20
CA TYR A 88 -14.80 -9.67 -0.88
C TYR A 88 -13.34 -9.41 -1.24
N THR A 89 -13.11 -8.70 -2.35
CA THR A 89 -11.82 -8.08 -2.64
C THR A 89 -11.49 -7.04 -1.57
N GLY A 90 -10.29 -7.09 -1.02
CA GLY A 90 -9.82 -6.21 0.04
C GLY A 90 -8.49 -5.54 -0.26
N PHE A 91 -8.07 -4.70 0.68
CA PHE A 91 -6.79 -4.00 0.66
C PHE A 91 -5.78 -4.69 1.59
N LEU A 92 -4.65 -5.11 1.04
CA LEU A 92 -3.58 -5.80 1.74
C LEU A 92 -2.59 -4.78 2.32
N CYS A 93 -2.46 -4.77 3.65
CA CYS A 93 -1.46 -3.97 4.35
C CYS A 93 -0.02 -4.40 3.98
N ASP A 94 0.95 -3.57 4.33
CA ASP A 94 2.38 -3.79 4.07
C ASP A 94 2.97 -4.92 4.92
N ASP A 95 2.29 -5.30 6.01
CA ASP A 95 2.59 -6.50 6.78
C ASP A 95 2.31 -7.81 6.02
N ARG A 96 1.61 -7.73 4.87
CA ARG A 96 1.19 -8.85 4.01
C ARG A 96 0.32 -9.89 4.72
N ILE A 97 -0.24 -9.55 5.88
CA ILE A 97 -1.07 -10.43 6.70
C ILE A 97 -2.46 -9.81 6.87
N THR A 98 -2.52 -8.51 7.13
CA THR A 98 -3.76 -7.80 7.41
C THR A 98 -4.47 -7.46 6.10
N CYS A 99 -5.67 -8.02 5.92
CA CYS A 99 -6.52 -7.78 4.77
C CYS A 99 -7.76 -7.00 5.21
N LEU A 100 -7.86 -5.75 4.75
CA LEU A 100 -8.93 -4.83 5.11
C LEU A 100 -10.08 -4.90 4.09
N LEU A 101 -11.30 -4.68 4.57
CA LEU A 101 -12.43 -4.44 3.68
C LEU A 101 -12.23 -3.10 2.93
N PRO A 102 -12.75 -2.96 1.71
CA PRO A 102 -12.68 -1.70 0.98
C PRO A 102 -13.21 -0.50 1.78
N SER A 103 -14.32 -0.66 2.50
CA SER A 103 -14.90 0.39 3.36
C SER A 103 -14.07 0.76 4.59
N GLN A 104 -12.99 0.01 4.88
CA GLN A 104 -12.02 0.36 5.92
C GLN A 104 -10.89 1.24 5.40
N VAL A 105 -10.78 1.43 4.08
CA VAL A 105 -9.74 2.27 3.49
C VAL A 105 -10.25 3.71 3.39
N CYS A 106 -9.45 4.66 3.89
CA CYS A 106 -9.82 6.08 3.98
C CYS A 106 -11.04 6.34 4.89
N ASN A 107 -11.18 5.57 5.98
CA ASN A 107 -12.25 5.68 6.98
C ASN A 107 -11.85 6.57 8.18
N SER A 108 -10.70 7.25 8.13
CA SER A 108 -10.11 8.05 9.23
C SER A 108 -9.64 7.23 10.43
N VAL A 109 -9.51 5.92 10.30
CA VAL A 109 -9.00 4.99 11.32
C VAL A 109 -7.79 4.27 10.74
N ASN A 110 -6.67 4.27 11.46
CA ASN A 110 -5.50 3.49 11.04
C ASN A 110 -5.73 2.02 11.39
N ASP A 111 -6.29 1.26 10.45
CA ASP A 111 -6.51 -0.18 10.57
C ASP A 111 -5.23 -0.97 10.21
N CYS A 112 -4.38 -0.45 9.33
CA CYS A 112 -3.06 -1.03 9.08
C CYS A 112 -2.01 -0.57 10.11
N GLY A 113 -0.99 -1.42 10.33
CA GLY A 113 0.06 -1.15 11.32
C GLY A 113 0.90 0.12 11.06
N ASN A 114 1.05 0.54 9.80
CA ASN A 114 1.77 1.77 9.44
C ASN A 114 0.84 2.89 8.94
N GLY A 115 -0.49 2.72 8.98
CA GLY A 115 -1.47 3.70 8.49
C GLY A 115 -1.46 3.90 6.97
N GLU A 116 -1.01 2.89 6.21
CA GLU A 116 -0.98 2.93 4.75
C GLU A 116 -2.37 2.99 4.09
N ASP A 117 -3.40 2.54 4.80
CA ASP A 117 -4.82 2.62 4.49
C ASP A 117 -5.38 4.06 4.57
N GLU A 118 -4.74 4.93 5.36
CA GLU A 118 -5.13 6.33 5.57
C GLU A 118 -4.14 7.34 4.97
N THR A 119 -3.20 6.88 4.14
CA THR A 119 -2.17 7.75 3.57
C THR A 119 -2.74 8.73 2.56
N SER A 120 -2.26 9.99 2.56
CA SER A 120 -2.75 11.04 1.66
C SER A 120 -2.58 10.69 0.16
N SER A 121 -1.57 9.92 -0.22
CA SER A 121 -1.43 9.45 -1.61
C SER A 121 -2.63 8.61 -2.06
N LEU A 122 -3.24 7.86 -1.15
CA LEU A 122 -4.42 7.03 -1.39
C LEU A 122 -5.73 7.82 -1.22
N CYS A 123 -5.84 8.64 -0.17
CA CYS A 123 -7.11 9.26 0.25
C CYS A 123 -7.33 10.71 -0.21
N SER A 124 -6.36 11.37 -0.85
CA SER A 124 -6.47 12.80 -1.20
C SER A 124 -7.45 13.14 -2.34
N ASN A 125 -7.72 12.20 -3.26
CA ASN A 125 -8.58 12.43 -4.43
C ASN A 125 -9.46 11.21 -4.67
N LEU A 126 -10.46 11.03 -3.79
CA LEU A 126 -11.42 9.93 -3.90
C LEU A 126 -12.45 10.21 -5.00
N PRO A 127 -12.87 9.19 -5.77
CA PRO A 127 -12.41 7.80 -5.77
C PRO A 127 -11.19 7.55 -6.68
N ASN A 128 -10.63 8.56 -7.32
CA ASN A 128 -9.68 8.41 -8.42
C ASN A 128 -8.34 7.79 -8.01
N ASN A 129 -7.89 8.05 -6.79
CA ASN A 129 -6.66 7.45 -6.25
C ASN A 129 -6.87 6.04 -5.70
N LEU A 130 -8.12 5.62 -5.47
CA LEU A 130 -8.40 4.26 -5.02
C LEU A 130 -8.26 3.27 -6.19
N PRO A 131 -7.69 2.08 -5.94
CA PRO A 131 -7.71 0.99 -6.89
C PRO A 131 -9.14 0.62 -7.32
N GLY A 132 -9.33 0.34 -8.61
CA GLY A 132 -10.64 0.03 -9.19
C GLY A 132 -11.39 -1.15 -8.53
N TYR A 133 -10.67 -2.10 -7.93
CA TYR A 133 -11.28 -3.25 -7.24
C TYR A 133 -11.86 -2.90 -5.86
N LEU A 134 -11.51 -1.75 -5.28
CA LEU A 134 -12.05 -1.28 -4.00
C LEU A 134 -13.30 -0.40 -4.19
N ILE A 135 -13.60 0.02 -5.42
CA ILE A 135 -14.67 0.96 -5.71
C ILE A 135 -15.70 0.35 -6.64
N PHE A 136 -16.92 0.84 -6.52
CA PHE A 136 -18.01 0.59 -7.44
C PHE A 136 -18.62 1.93 -7.86
N ARG A 137 -18.76 2.16 -9.16
CA ARG A 137 -19.40 3.36 -9.69
C ARG A 137 -20.89 3.09 -9.82
N CYS A 138 -21.72 4.01 -9.31
CA CYS A 138 -23.16 3.91 -9.42
C CYS A 138 -23.62 4.19 -10.85
N GLY A 139 -24.90 3.94 -11.14
CA GLY A 139 -25.52 4.29 -12.42
C GLY A 139 -25.34 5.77 -12.74
N ASN A 140 -25.46 6.64 -11.73
CA ASN A 140 -24.96 8.00 -11.79
C ASN A 140 -23.42 8.05 -11.65
N PRO A 141 -22.66 8.50 -12.67
CA PRO A 141 -21.20 8.51 -12.65
C PRO A 141 -20.58 9.45 -11.61
N SER A 142 -21.36 10.41 -11.08
CA SER A 142 -20.93 11.28 -9.99
C SER A 142 -20.92 10.59 -8.63
N ASN A 143 -21.67 9.49 -8.47
CA ASN A 143 -21.75 8.73 -7.24
C ASN A 143 -20.92 7.45 -7.32
N TRP A 144 -20.34 7.06 -6.20
CA TRP A 144 -19.55 5.84 -6.06
C TRP A 144 -19.67 5.33 -4.63
N ILE A 145 -19.43 4.04 -4.45
CA ILE A 145 -19.42 3.37 -3.17
C ILE A 145 -18.22 2.42 -3.08
N TYR A 146 -17.92 1.93 -1.88
CA TYR A 146 -16.95 0.86 -1.69
C TYR A 146 -17.46 -0.47 -2.25
N SER A 147 -16.58 -1.28 -2.83
CA SER A 147 -16.98 -2.51 -3.54
C SER A 147 -17.61 -3.57 -2.63
N ASN A 148 -17.35 -3.55 -1.32
CA ASN A 148 -18.01 -4.43 -0.34
C ASN A 148 -19.42 -3.96 0.08
N LEU A 149 -19.84 -2.76 -0.32
CA LEU A 149 -21.20 -2.27 -0.10
C LEU A 149 -22.15 -2.66 -1.24
N LYS A 150 -21.62 -3.27 -2.30
CA LYS A 150 -22.40 -3.77 -3.42
C LYS A 150 -23.16 -5.03 -3.01
N CYS A 151 -24.44 -5.11 -3.37
CA CYS A 151 -25.32 -6.23 -3.06
C CYS A 151 -25.45 -6.49 -1.55
N ASN A 152 -25.51 -5.43 -0.74
CA ASN A 152 -25.65 -5.51 0.72
C ASN A 152 -27.09 -5.24 1.19
N GLU A 153 -28.06 -5.25 0.27
CA GLU A 153 -29.49 -5.07 0.50
C GLU A 153 -29.86 -3.63 0.94
N ILE A 154 -28.93 -2.68 0.84
CA ILE A 154 -29.10 -1.28 1.19
C ILE A 154 -28.74 -0.41 -0.01
N ASN A 155 -29.57 0.58 -0.29
CA ASN A 155 -29.30 1.56 -1.35
C ASN A 155 -28.21 2.54 -0.91
N ASN A 156 -26.95 2.24 -1.19
CA ASN A 156 -25.82 3.14 -0.97
C ASN A 156 -25.60 4.10 -2.14
N CYS A 157 -25.99 3.74 -3.37
CA CYS A 157 -25.87 4.61 -4.53
C CYS A 157 -26.93 5.73 -4.62
N GLY A 158 -28.06 5.55 -3.94
CA GLY A 158 -29.26 6.40 -4.04
C GLY A 158 -30.16 6.05 -5.23
N ASP A 159 -29.63 5.43 -6.27
CA ASP A 159 -30.33 5.02 -7.49
C ASP A 159 -30.54 3.50 -7.63
N CYS A 160 -30.23 2.72 -6.58
CA CYS A 160 -30.33 1.26 -6.55
C CYS A 160 -29.43 0.49 -7.54
N SER A 161 -28.44 1.16 -8.12
CA SER A 161 -27.51 0.51 -9.07
C SER A 161 -26.64 -0.56 -8.41
N ASP A 162 -26.31 -0.36 -7.13
CA ASP A 162 -25.54 -1.24 -6.26
C ASP A 162 -26.28 -2.50 -5.82
N GLU A 163 -27.61 -2.49 -5.88
CA GLU A 163 -28.49 -3.61 -5.52
C GLU A 163 -29.20 -4.23 -6.73
N SER A 164 -28.87 -3.78 -7.95
CA SER A 164 -29.53 -4.22 -9.17
C SER A 164 -28.84 -5.42 -9.82
N GLN A 165 -29.63 -6.44 -10.19
CA GLN A 165 -29.17 -7.57 -10.99
C GLN A 165 -28.63 -7.16 -12.37
N SER A 166 -29.17 -6.10 -13.00
CA SER A 166 -28.76 -5.69 -14.34
C SER A 166 -27.48 -4.86 -14.38
N TYR A 167 -27.16 -4.18 -13.29
CA TYR A 167 -26.04 -3.24 -13.21
C TYR A 167 -24.90 -3.78 -12.34
N ALA A 168 -25.23 -4.24 -11.14
CA ALA A 168 -24.30 -4.82 -10.20
C ALA A 168 -24.18 -6.36 -10.31
N SER A 169 -25.01 -7.04 -11.11
CA SER A 169 -25.06 -8.50 -11.13
C SER A 169 -25.36 -9.11 -9.75
N CYS A 170 -26.09 -8.38 -8.90
CA CYS A 170 -26.52 -8.87 -7.59
C CYS A 170 -27.49 -10.04 -7.73
N PRO A 171 -27.44 -11.03 -6.84
CA PRO A 171 -28.41 -12.12 -6.83
C PRO A 171 -29.84 -11.58 -6.62
N ALA A 172 -30.83 -12.41 -6.94
CA ALA A 172 -32.21 -12.12 -6.56
C ALA A 172 -32.36 -12.01 -5.04
N CYS A 173 -33.39 -11.29 -4.58
CA CYS A 173 -33.69 -11.13 -3.16
C CYS A 173 -33.67 -12.50 -2.44
N GLY A 174 -32.99 -12.56 -1.30
CA GLY A 174 -32.89 -13.80 -0.51
C GLY A 174 -34.23 -14.22 0.10
N SER A 175 -34.26 -15.40 0.73
CA SER A 175 -35.48 -15.92 1.37
C SER A 175 -35.97 -15.12 2.57
N GLN A 176 -35.15 -14.23 3.13
CA GLN A 176 -35.50 -13.30 4.20
C GLN A 176 -36.04 -11.95 3.69
N TRP A 177 -36.29 -11.86 2.39
CA TRP A 177 -36.66 -10.63 1.70
C TRP A 177 -37.89 -10.84 0.81
N TRP A 178 -38.65 -9.77 0.63
CA TRP A 178 -39.85 -9.67 -0.17
C TRP A 178 -39.60 -8.75 -1.37
N THR A 179 -39.90 -9.23 -2.58
CA THR A 179 -39.69 -8.42 -3.79
C THR A 179 -40.92 -7.59 -4.13
N CYS A 180 -40.77 -6.27 -4.16
CA CYS A 180 -41.83 -5.36 -4.60
C CYS A 180 -41.23 -4.04 -5.11
N THR A 181 -42.09 -3.13 -5.61
CA THR A 181 -41.67 -1.74 -5.89
C THR A 181 -41.82 -0.93 -4.59
N PRO A 182 -40.72 -0.41 -4.02
CA PRO A 182 -40.75 0.23 -2.71
C PRO A 182 -41.37 1.64 -2.78
N VAL A 183 -41.94 2.10 -1.66
CA VAL A 183 -42.27 3.52 -1.46
C VAL A 183 -41.01 4.31 -1.13
N LEU A 184 -40.16 3.75 -0.26
CA LEU A 184 -38.87 4.33 0.13
C LEU A 184 -37.74 3.49 -0.48
N PHE A 185 -36.88 4.11 -1.28
CA PHE A 185 -35.78 3.43 -1.96
C PHE A 185 -34.65 2.93 -1.04
N GLN A 186 -34.84 2.85 0.28
CA GLN A 186 -33.80 2.43 1.22
C GLN A 186 -33.31 1.01 0.97
N TYR A 187 -34.22 0.08 0.65
CA TYR A 187 -33.91 -1.33 0.38
C TYR A 187 -34.08 -1.72 -1.09
N CYS A 188 -34.22 -0.72 -1.96
CA CYS A 188 -34.54 -0.94 -3.37
C CYS A 188 -35.74 -1.90 -3.53
N ASN A 189 -35.65 -2.90 -4.40
CA ASN A 189 -36.76 -3.81 -4.66
C ASN A 189 -36.87 -4.98 -3.68
N CYS A 190 -35.98 -5.09 -2.69
CA CYS A 190 -35.94 -6.18 -1.73
C CYS A 190 -36.28 -5.65 -0.34
N ILE A 191 -37.53 -5.77 0.11
CA ILE A 191 -37.97 -5.31 1.43
C ILE A 191 -37.78 -6.44 2.45
N PRO A 192 -37.20 -6.19 3.64
CA PRO A 192 -36.95 -7.27 4.58
C PRO A 192 -38.27 -7.83 5.15
N ILE A 193 -38.36 -9.16 5.32
CA ILE A 193 -39.57 -9.82 5.86
C ILE A 193 -39.89 -9.37 7.29
N SER A 194 -38.91 -8.82 8.02
CA SER A 194 -39.15 -8.19 9.32
C SER A 194 -40.13 -7.01 9.27
N LEU A 195 -40.26 -6.35 8.11
CA LEU A 195 -41.23 -5.28 7.87
C LEU A 195 -42.57 -5.77 7.35
N CYS A 196 -42.73 -7.07 7.08
CA CYS A 196 -44.01 -7.63 6.66
C CYS A 196 -45.10 -7.39 7.73
N GLN A 197 -46.26 -6.91 7.32
CA GLN A 197 -47.41 -6.65 8.18
C GLN A 197 -47.04 -5.79 9.41
N ASN A 198 -46.31 -4.70 9.19
CA ASN A 198 -45.88 -3.78 10.24
C ASN A 198 -46.85 -2.58 10.37
N GLY A 199 -47.81 -2.43 9.46
CA GLY A 199 -48.78 -1.34 9.41
C GLY A 199 -48.27 -0.07 8.72
N VAL A 200 -47.11 -0.15 8.05
CA VAL A 200 -46.45 0.95 7.32
C VAL A 200 -46.35 0.53 5.87
N GLN A 201 -46.67 1.46 4.95
CA GLN A 201 -46.57 1.17 3.53
C GLN A 201 -45.10 1.23 3.07
N ASP A 202 -44.47 0.07 3.01
CA ASP A 202 -43.12 -0.14 2.47
C ASP A 202 -43.17 -0.45 0.96
N CYS A 203 -44.20 -1.15 0.46
CA CYS A 203 -44.43 -1.37 -0.98
C CYS A 203 -45.54 -0.47 -1.55
N THR A 204 -45.31 0.04 -2.76
CA THR A 204 -46.31 0.87 -3.49
C THR A 204 -47.65 0.18 -3.71
N ASP A 205 -47.66 -1.14 -3.83
CA ASP A 205 -48.84 -1.97 -4.05
C ASP A 205 -49.44 -2.55 -2.75
N TRP A 206 -48.91 -2.17 -1.59
CA TRP A 206 -49.27 -2.73 -0.28
C TRP A 206 -49.04 -4.24 -0.16
N SER A 207 -48.18 -4.83 -1.00
CA SER A 207 -47.87 -6.27 -0.94
C SER A 207 -47.14 -6.68 0.34
N ASP A 208 -46.41 -5.76 0.95
CA ASP A 208 -45.82 -5.83 2.29
C ASP A 208 -46.85 -5.93 3.44
N GLU A 209 -48.12 -5.60 3.18
CA GLU A 209 -49.17 -5.67 4.21
C GLU A 209 -50.19 -6.78 3.92
N TYR A 210 -50.57 -6.98 2.66
CA TYR A 210 -51.65 -7.90 2.30
C TYR A 210 -51.20 -9.21 1.66
N VAL A 211 -49.96 -9.28 1.13
CA VAL A 211 -49.50 -10.42 0.33
C VAL A 211 -48.36 -11.20 1.01
N CYS A 212 -47.40 -10.51 1.61
CA CYS A 212 -46.28 -11.14 2.31
C CYS A 212 -46.77 -12.01 3.47
N ARG A 213 -45.96 -13.01 3.84
CA ARG A 213 -46.25 -13.95 4.93
C ARG A 213 -45.03 -14.13 5.81
N LYS A 214 -45.25 -14.18 7.13
CA LYS A 214 -44.24 -14.50 8.16
C LYS A 214 -44.07 -16.00 8.34
#